data_AF-A0A920USI1-F1
#
_entry.id   AF-A0A920USI1-F1
#
_cell.length_a   1.000
_cell.length_b   1.000
_cell.length_c   1.000
_cell.angle_alpha   90.00
_cell.angle_beta   90.00
_cell.angle_gamma   90.00
#
_symmetry.space_group_name_H-M   'P 1'
#
loop_
_entity.id
_entity.type
_entity.pdbx_description
1 polymer ?
#
loop_
_entity_poly.entity_id
_entity_poly.type
_entity_poly.pdbx_seq_one_letter_code
_entity_poly.pdbx_strand_id
1 'polypeptide(L)'
;MVWSTDWWIKEANSPQFVSWHQDSQYWGLDTDKLVTVWVALSPSTIQSGCMRVLPGSHQGPDLTHEETFHNDNMLTRGQSISTIDENSAVNLVVDTGQAVLFAFRIAHASYPNQTNDRRIGLAIRYIPPDTRQLYSDQDSAALVRGKDNHRNFELEPEPRYDFDPVAVAFHNDSEEVRRQILYHGTDWTTHRT
;
A
#
# COMPACT_ATOMS: atom_id res chain seq x y z
N MET A 1 4.73 12.44 7.77
CA MET A 1 5.25 12.51 6.38
C MET A 1 4.38 11.61 5.53
N VAL A 2 4.19 11.93 4.25
CA VAL A 2 3.66 10.98 3.28
C VAL A 2 4.86 10.21 2.74
N TRP A 3 4.92 8.92 2.99
CA TRP A 3 6.01 8.04 2.54
C TRP A 3 5.74 7.46 1.16
N SER A 4 4.46 7.24 0.82
CA SER A 4 4.12 6.72 -0.49
C SER A 4 2.69 6.97 -0.90
N THR A 5 2.48 6.99 -2.21
CA THR A 5 1.17 6.94 -2.84
C THR A 5 1.13 5.86 -3.91
N ASP A 6 0.10 5.00 -3.92
CA ASP A 6 -0.05 3.94 -4.93
C ASP A 6 -1.47 3.87 -5.48
N TRP A 7 -1.57 3.56 -6.78
CA TRP A 7 -2.83 3.34 -7.47
C TRP A 7 -3.30 1.89 -7.33
N TRP A 8 -4.56 1.71 -6.94
CA TRP A 8 -5.22 0.42 -6.82
C TRP A 8 -6.41 0.37 -7.77
N ILE A 9 -6.12 0.06 -9.04
CA ILE A 9 -7.10 0.04 -10.12
C ILE A 9 -7.46 -1.40 -10.44
N LYS A 10 -8.76 -1.69 -10.45
CA LYS A 10 -9.32 -2.94 -11.01
C LYS A 10 -10.22 -2.58 -12.17
N GLU A 11 -9.79 -2.89 -13.39
CA GLU A 11 -10.60 -2.66 -14.59
C GLU A 11 -11.93 -3.45 -14.53
N ALA A 12 -12.88 -3.06 -15.38
CA ALA A 12 -14.18 -3.74 -15.49
C ALA A 12 -14.00 -5.25 -15.74
N ASN A 13 -14.73 -6.07 -14.99
CA ASN A 13 -14.66 -7.54 -15.06
C ASN A 13 -13.25 -8.14 -14.87
N SER A 14 -12.32 -7.40 -14.26
CA SER A 14 -10.96 -7.88 -14.03
C SER A 14 -10.91 -9.01 -12.99
N PRO A 15 -10.20 -10.12 -13.26
CA PRO A 15 -9.99 -11.19 -12.28
C PRO A 15 -9.03 -10.79 -11.15
N GLN A 16 -8.42 -9.60 -11.24
CA GLN A 16 -7.38 -9.19 -10.31
C GLN A 16 -7.88 -9.01 -8.88
N PHE A 17 -7.14 -9.58 -7.93
CA PHE A 17 -7.47 -9.54 -6.51
C PHE A 17 -6.26 -9.15 -5.65
N VAL A 18 -6.53 -8.89 -4.39
CA VAL A 18 -5.52 -8.72 -3.34
C VAL A 18 -5.84 -9.77 -2.30
N SER A 19 -4.95 -10.73 -2.09
CA SER A 19 -5.10 -11.74 -1.02
C SER A 19 -4.99 -11.09 0.36
N TRP A 20 -5.40 -11.84 1.38
CA TRP A 20 -5.20 -11.44 2.76
C TRP A 20 -3.71 -11.21 3.04
N HIS A 21 -3.36 -10.01 3.48
CA HIS A 21 -1.98 -9.65 3.80
C HIS A 21 -1.97 -8.55 4.89
N GLN A 22 -0.77 -8.28 5.40
CA GLN A 22 -0.46 -7.15 6.26
C GLN A 22 0.69 -6.41 5.60
N ASP A 23 0.56 -5.09 5.48
CA ASP A 23 1.53 -4.25 4.81
C ASP A 23 2.91 -4.29 5.52
N SER A 24 2.90 -4.47 6.84
CA SER A 24 4.10 -4.50 7.70
C SER A 24 5.13 -5.56 7.33
N GLN A 25 4.71 -6.62 6.68
CA GLN A 25 5.55 -7.78 6.44
C GLN A 25 6.72 -7.49 5.49
N TYR A 26 6.61 -6.51 4.59
CA TYR A 26 7.56 -6.36 3.48
C TYR A 26 8.14 -4.96 3.28
N TRP A 27 7.69 -3.95 4.00
CA TRP A 27 8.13 -2.57 3.77
C TRP A 27 9.33 -2.13 4.61
N GLY A 28 9.78 -2.97 5.56
CA GLY A 28 11.01 -2.73 6.30
C GLY A 28 10.98 -1.49 7.18
N LEU A 29 9.82 -1.06 7.67
CA LEU A 29 9.72 0.13 8.52
C LEU A 29 9.75 -0.26 10.01
N ASP A 30 10.54 0.43 10.82
CA ASP A 30 10.69 0.18 12.27
C ASP A 30 9.52 0.69 13.13
N THR A 31 8.34 0.88 12.53
CA THR A 31 7.18 1.52 13.18
C THR A 31 5.91 0.71 13.04
N ASP A 32 5.02 0.81 14.02
CA ASP A 32 3.63 0.36 13.96
C ASP A 32 2.65 1.54 13.72
N LYS A 33 3.16 2.77 13.63
CA LYS A 33 2.38 4.01 13.56
C LYS A 33 2.05 4.45 12.14
N LEU A 34 2.34 3.62 11.13
CA LEU A 34 1.95 3.91 9.76
C LEU A 34 0.43 3.80 9.61
N VAL A 35 -0.17 4.80 8.96
CA VAL A 35 -1.58 4.81 8.60
C VAL A 35 -1.72 4.92 7.08
N THR A 36 -2.47 4.00 6.49
CA THR A 36 -2.87 4.09 5.09
C THR A 36 -4.23 4.77 5.01
N VAL A 37 -4.31 5.84 4.22
CA VAL A 37 -5.54 6.49 3.80
C VAL A 37 -5.84 6.05 2.38
N TRP A 38 -6.87 5.23 2.19
CA TRP A 38 -7.32 4.79 0.88
C TRP A 38 -8.53 5.61 0.44
N VAL A 39 -8.37 6.41 -0.60
CA VAL A 39 -9.41 7.30 -1.13
C VAL A 39 -10.07 6.65 -2.34
N ALA A 40 -11.40 6.57 -2.33
CA ALA A 40 -12.20 6.05 -3.43
C ALA A 40 -12.34 7.11 -4.52
N LEU A 41 -11.84 6.85 -5.73
CA LEU A 41 -12.04 7.71 -6.91
C LEU A 41 -13.12 7.15 -7.86
N SER A 42 -13.69 6.01 -7.50
CA SER A 42 -14.90 5.42 -8.05
C SER A 42 -15.68 4.75 -6.90
N PRO A 43 -16.94 4.32 -7.10
CA PRO A 43 -17.63 3.51 -6.11
C PRO A 43 -16.83 2.24 -5.77
N SER A 44 -16.75 1.92 -4.48
CA SER A 44 -16.09 0.72 -3.96
C SER A 44 -17.13 -0.12 -3.25
N THR A 45 -17.80 -0.99 -4.01
CA THR A 45 -18.87 -1.89 -3.55
C THR A 45 -18.35 -3.31 -3.40
N ILE A 46 -19.15 -4.19 -2.81
CA ILE A 46 -18.82 -5.63 -2.74
C ILE A 46 -18.58 -6.19 -4.15
N GLN A 47 -19.41 -5.82 -5.12
CA GLN A 47 -19.33 -6.29 -6.51
C GLN A 47 -18.11 -5.71 -7.24
N SER A 48 -17.72 -4.47 -6.96
CA SER A 48 -16.51 -3.87 -7.54
C SER A 48 -15.24 -4.26 -6.76
N GLY A 49 -15.36 -5.22 -5.85
CA GLY A 49 -14.27 -5.76 -5.07
C GLY A 49 -13.74 -4.80 -4.03
N CYS A 50 -14.58 -4.20 -3.18
CA CYS A 50 -14.16 -3.30 -2.11
C CYS A 50 -13.13 -3.96 -1.17
N MET A 51 -12.44 -3.13 -0.38
CA MET A 51 -11.52 -3.63 0.63
C MET A 51 -12.28 -4.41 1.70
N ARG A 52 -11.63 -5.45 2.22
CA ARG A 52 -12.09 -6.26 3.33
C ARG A 52 -11.03 -6.23 4.40
N VAL A 53 -11.43 -6.15 5.66
CA VAL A 53 -10.52 -6.15 6.80
C VAL A 53 -10.95 -7.22 7.79
N LEU A 54 -9.99 -7.79 8.51
CA LEU A 54 -10.25 -8.57 9.72
C LEU A 54 -10.12 -7.63 10.92
N PRO A 55 -11.22 -7.20 11.57
CA PRO A 55 -11.15 -6.27 12.68
C PRO A 55 -10.26 -6.80 13.82
N GLY A 56 -9.47 -5.92 14.43
CA GLY A 56 -8.58 -6.27 15.55
C GLY A 56 -7.28 -6.99 15.18
N SER A 57 -7.12 -7.46 13.94
CA SER A 57 -5.92 -8.19 13.49
C SER A 57 -4.60 -7.41 13.64
N HIS A 58 -4.65 -6.08 13.71
CA HIS A 58 -3.49 -5.22 13.91
C HIS A 58 -2.95 -5.18 15.36
N GLN A 59 -3.69 -5.71 16.34
CA GLN A 59 -3.33 -5.64 17.75
C GLN A 59 -2.36 -6.76 18.18
N GLY A 60 -2.35 -7.87 17.44
CA GLY A 60 -1.50 -9.03 17.71
C GLY A 60 -0.12 -8.92 17.06
N PRO A 61 0.70 -9.99 17.10
CA PRO A 61 1.85 -10.15 16.20
C PRO A 61 1.40 -10.25 14.73
N ASP A 62 2.34 -10.10 13.80
CA ASP A 62 2.03 -10.33 12.39
C ASP A 62 1.65 -11.80 12.18
N LEU A 63 0.64 -12.01 11.34
CA LEU A 63 0.16 -13.32 10.95
C LEU A 63 1.16 -13.95 9.98
N THR A 64 1.18 -15.27 9.89
CA THR A 64 2.06 -15.96 8.95
C THR A 64 1.61 -15.71 7.51
N HIS A 65 2.51 -15.16 6.68
CA HIS A 65 2.32 -15.03 5.23
C HIS A 65 2.99 -16.17 4.47
N GLU A 66 2.35 -16.55 3.37
CA GLU A 66 2.88 -17.42 2.34
C GLU A 66 3.01 -16.63 1.03
N GLU A 67 4.02 -16.94 0.22
CA GLU A 67 4.22 -16.31 -1.08
C GLU A 67 3.68 -17.21 -2.19
N THR A 68 2.59 -16.78 -2.81
CA THR A 68 1.86 -17.59 -3.78
C THR A 68 2.19 -17.26 -5.23
N PHE A 69 2.77 -16.08 -5.48
CA PHE A 69 3.09 -15.56 -6.83
C PHE A 69 1.93 -15.64 -7.85
N HIS A 70 0.68 -15.65 -7.38
CA HIS A 70 -0.49 -15.80 -8.25
C HIS A 70 -0.56 -14.66 -9.29
N ASN A 71 -0.82 -15.00 -10.56
CA ASN A 71 -0.77 -14.04 -11.67
C ASN A 71 -1.78 -12.90 -11.53
N ASP A 72 -3.00 -13.21 -11.09
CA ASP A 72 -4.04 -12.20 -10.85
C ASP A 72 -3.93 -11.49 -9.50
N ASN A 73 -2.96 -11.85 -8.66
CA ASN A 73 -2.75 -11.15 -7.40
C ASN A 73 -1.93 -9.88 -7.66
N MET A 74 -2.47 -8.75 -7.21
CA MET A 74 -1.85 -7.44 -7.39
C MET A 74 -0.69 -7.18 -6.42
N LEU A 75 -0.51 -8.04 -5.41
CA LEU A 75 0.64 -7.96 -4.51
C LEU A 75 1.89 -8.51 -5.20
N THR A 76 2.98 -7.77 -5.14
CA THR A 76 4.25 -8.07 -5.82
C THR A 76 4.77 -9.48 -5.56
N ARG A 77 4.58 -10.00 -4.34
CA ARG A 77 5.02 -11.35 -3.92
C ARG A 77 3.87 -12.35 -3.75
N GLY A 78 2.64 -11.98 -4.15
CA GLY A 78 1.45 -12.81 -3.98
C GLY A 78 1.19 -13.21 -2.52
N GLN A 79 1.37 -12.26 -1.61
CA GLN A 79 1.46 -12.51 -0.16
C GLN A 79 0.09 -12.90 0.37
N SER A 80 -0.02 -14.03 1.04
CA SER A 80 -1.31 -14.57 1.47
C SER A 80 -1.27 -15.07 2.90
N ILE A 81 -2.26 -14.70 3.69
CA ILE A 81 -2.54 -15.26 5.02
C ILE A 81 -3.65 -16.30 4.84
N SER A 82 -3.31 -17.58 4.95
CA SER A 82 -4.22 -18.70 4.68
C SER A 82 -5.19 -19.01 5.83
N THR A 83 -4.93 -18.47 7.03
CA THR A 83 -5.64 -18.82 8.27
C THR A 83 -6.81 -17.90 8.62
N ILE A 84 -7.16 -16.95 7.75
CA ILE A 84 -8.23 -15.98 8.01
C ILE A 84 -9.61 -16.66 7.92
N ASP A 85 -10.40 -16.57 9.00
CA ASP A 85 -11.84 -16.82 8.92
C ASP A 85 -12.54 -15.63 8.26
N GLU A 86 -12.93 -15.81 7.01
CA GLU A 86 -13.58 -14.75 6.24
C GLU A 86 -14.98 -14.38 6.73
N ASN A 87 -15.64 -15.21 7.56
CA ASN A 87 -16.92 -14.85 8.17
C ASN A 87 -16.76 -13.74 9.22
N SER A 88 -15.54 -13.60 9.75
CA SER A 88 -15.18 -12.54 10.70
C SER A 88 -14.72 -11.25 10.00
N ALA A 89 -14.63 -11.25 8.67
CA ALA A 89 -14.18 -10.09 7.90
C ALA A 89 -15.32 -9.08 7.64
N VAL A 90 -14.96 -7.81 7.57
CA VAL A 90 -15.89 -6.70 7.27
C VAL A 90 -15.54 -6.08 5.92
N ASN A 91 -16.56 -5.91 5.07
CA ASN A 91 -16.45 -5.18 3.81
C ASN A 91 -16.49 -3.67 4.07
N LEU A 92 -15.52 -2.93 3.53
CA LEU A 92 -15.44 -1.48 3.63
C LEU A 92 -15.99 -0.86 2.34
N VAL A 93 -17.32 -0.80 2.27
CA VAL A 93 -18.05 -0.18 1.15
C VAL A 93 -18.02 1.33 1.31
N VAL A 94 -17.56 2.03 0.28
CA VAL A 94 -17.44 3.50 0.28
C VAL A 94 -17.80 4.09 -1.09
N ASP A 95 -18.38 5.28 -1.07
CA ASP A 95 -18.72 6.05 -2.27
C ASP A 95 -17.51 6.85 -2.79
N THR A 96 -17.58 7.31 -4.03
CA THR A 96 -16.57 8.20 -4.62
C THR A 96 -16.34 9.43 -3.74
N GLY A 97 -15.08 9.74 -3.46
CA GLY A 97 -14.64 10.85 -2.62
C GLY A 97 -14.53 10.50 -1.12
N GLN A 98 -15.06 9.36 -0.69
CA GLN A 98 -14.86 8.87 0.69
C GLN A 98 -13.49 8.19 0.83
N ALA A 99 -13.05 8.05 2.07
CA ALA A 99 -11.79 7.40 2.39
C ALA A 99 -11.96 6.39 3.53
N VAL A 100 -11.13 5.34 3.46
CA VAL A 100 -10.91 4.37 4.53
C VAL A 100 -9.54 4.61 5.11
N LEU A 101 -9.45 4.66 6.44
CA LEU A 101 -8.18 4.75 7.14
C LEU A 101 -7.93 3.45 7.89
N PHE A 102 -6.73 2.88 7.72
CA PHE A 102 -6.40 1.62 8.36
C PHE A 102 -4.93 1.55 8.78
N ALA A 103 -4.69 0.74 9.83
CA ALA A 103 -3.38 0.57 10.42
C ALA A 103 -2.48 -0.30 9.55
N PHE A 104 -1.17 -0.03 9.60
CA PHE A 104 -0.12 -0.77 8.89
C PHE A 104 -0.20 -2.30 9.04
N ARG A 105 -0.66 -2.76 10.21
CA ARG A 105 -0.69 -4.18 10.57
C ARG A 105 -2.08 -4.79 10.45
N ILE A 106 -3.08 -4.10 9.89
CA ILE A 106 -4.39 -4.72 9.75
C ILE A 106 -4.37 -5.73 8.60
N ALA A 107 -4.84 -6.94 8.87
CA ALA A 107 -5.03 -7.93 7.83
C ALA A 107 -6.17 -7.46 6.92
N HIS A 108 -5.89 -7.37 5.62
CA HIS A 108 -6.86 -6.89 4.64
C HIS A 108 -6.69 -7.54 3.27
N ALA A 109 -7.77 -7.53 2.48
CA ALA A 109 -7.87 -8.18 1.18
C ALA A 109 -8.84 -7.41 0.27
N SER A 110 -8.94 -7.80 -1.00
CA SER A 110 -10.03 -7.36 -1.87
C SER A 110 -10.28 -8.33 -3.02
N TYR A 111 -11.57 -8.61 -3.29
CA TYR A 111 -11.99 -9.51 -4.36
C TYR A 111 -11.87 -8.90 -5.77
N PRO A 112 -11.96 -9.72 -6.83
CA PRO A 112 -12.07 -9.26 -8.21
C PRO A 112 -13.18 -8.23 -8.43
N ASN A 113 -13.05 -7.44 -9.50
CA ASN A 113 -14.09 -6.51 -9.92
C ASN A 113 -15.06 -7.22 -10.88
N GLN A 114 -16.31 -7.37 -10.47
CA GLN A 114 -17.38 -8.01 -11.26
C GLN A 114 -18.31 -7.01 -11.95
N THR A 115 -17.99 -5.71 -11.88
CA THR A 115 -18.80 -4.65 -12.47
C THR A 115 -18.30 -4.29 -13.87
N ASN A 116 -19.15 -3.58 -14.61
CA ASN A 116 -18.86 -3.12 -15.97
C ASN A 116 -18.10 -1.77 -16.01
N ASP A 117 -17.62 -1.30 -14.86
CA ASP A 117 -16.80 -0.09 -14.76
C ASP A 117 -15.57 -0.37 -13.89
N ARG A 118 -14.55 0.48 -13.98
CA ARG A 118 -13.31 0.34 -13.19
C ARG A 118 -13.52 0.76 -11.74
N ARG A 119 -12.85 0.05 -10.83
CA ARG A 119 -12.68 0.46 -9.43
C ARG A 119 -11.34 1.15 -9.25
N ILE A 120 -11.33 2.43 -8.92
CA ILE A 120 -10.11 3.26 -8.76
C ILE A 120 -9.97 3.66 -7.29
N GLY A 121 -8.84 3.29 -6.69
CA GLY A 121 -8.44 3.76 -5.38
C GLY A 121 -7.05 4.37 -5.40
N LEU A 122 -6.84 5.37 -4.55
CA LEU A 122 -5.51 5.93 -4.26
C LEU A 122 -5.18 5.65 -2.79
N ALA A 123 -4.12 4.89 -2.54
CA ALA A 123 -3.56 4.72 -1.21
C ALA A 123 -2.54 5.82 -0.94
N ILE A 124 -2.60 6.46 0.23
CA ILE A 124 -1.64 7.46 0.71
C ILE A 124 -1.17 6.99 2.08
N ARG A 125 0.14 6.83 2.28
CA ARG A 125 0.69 6.26 3.50
C ARG A 125 1.43 7.29 4.31
N TYR A 126 1.01 7.44 5.55
CA TYR A 126 1.56 8.40 6.48
C TYR A 126 2.43 7.71 7.51
N ILE A 127 3.64 8.21 7.69
CA ILE A 127 4.57 7.78 8.75
C ILE A 127 4.96 8.96 9.63
N PRO A 128 5.26 8.76 10.92
CA PRO A 128 5.86 9.78 11.76
C PRO A 128 7.35 10.01 11.39
N PRO A 129 7.93 11.18 11.70
CA PRO A 129 9.34 11.46 11.39
C PRO A 129 10.36 10.57 12.12
N ASP A 130 9.97 9.93 13.23
CA ASP A 130 10.85 9.04 14.00
C ASP A 130 11.01 7.64 13.38
N THR A 131 10.22 7.30 12.35
CA THR A 131 10.34 6.05 11.58
C THR A 131 11.69 5.96 10.88
N ARG A 132 12.21 4.73 10.71
CA ARG A 132 13.40 4.39 9.92
C ARG A 132 13.10 3.26 8.94
N GLN A 133 13.80 3.32 7.81
CA GLN A 133 13.90 2.21 6.87
C GLN A 133 14.96 1.20 7.36
N LEU A 134 14.63 -0.08 7.34
CA LEU A 134 15.49 -1.17 7.84
C LEU A 134 16.27 -1.86 6.72
N TYR A 135 15.82 -1.74 5.46
CA TYR A 135 16.42 -2.45 4.33
C TYR A 135 17.31 -1.58 3.44
N SER A 136 17.35 -0.27 3.70
CA SER A 136 18.13 0.70 2.93
C SER A 136 18.50 1.88 3.83
N ASP A 137 19.70 2.41 3.63
CA ASP A 137 20.15 3.68 4.24
C ASP A 137 19.62 4.90 3.46
N GLN A 138 18.97 4.68 2.32
CA GLN A 138 18.34 5.68 1.49
C GLN A 138 16.86 5.37 1.34
N ASP A 139 16.00 6.34 1.66
CA ASP A 139 14.57 6.33 1.42
C ASP A 139 14.09 7.78 1.50
N SER A 140 12.93 8.10 0.92
CA SER A 140 12.41 9.47 0.85
C SER A 140 10.95 9.56 1.31
N ALA A 141 10.54 10.77 1.72
CA ALA A 141 9.17 11.06 2.11
C ALA A 141 8.86 12.56 2.03
N ALA A 142 7.62 12.92 1.73
CA ALA A 142 7.14 14.29 1.76
C ALA A 142 6.72 14.74 3.18
N LEU A 143 7.30 15.84 3.68
CA LEU A 143 6.88 16.45 4.96
C LEU A 143 5.59 17.27 4.79
N VAL A 144 4.44 16.63 5.07
CA VAL A 144 3.12 17.28 4.92
C VAL A 144 2.59 17.99 6.18
N ARG A 145 3.17 17.72 7.36
CA ARG A 145 2.78 18.33 8.63
C ARG A 145 3.93 18.29 9.64
N GLY A 146 4.02 19.33 10.46
CA GLY A 146 4.95 19.38 11.59
C GLY A 146 6.37 19.78 11.19
N LYS A 147 7.35 19.22 11.90
CA LYS A 147 8.79 19.42 11.65
C LYS A 147 9.48 18.07 11.72
N ASP A 148 10.43 17.83 10.84
CA ASP A 148 11.32 16.66 10.93
C ASP A 148 12.62 17.05 11.65
N ASN A 149 12.84 16.45 12.82
CA ASN A 149 14.05 16.59 13.62
C ASN A 149 14.93 15.33 13.59
N HIS A 150 14.49 14.26 12.92
CA HIS A 150 15.15 12.97 12.90
C HIS A 150 15.97 12.76 11.64
N ARG A 151 15.49 13.25 10.48
CA ARG A 151 16.18 13.16 9.19
C ARG A 151 16.50 11.72 8.79
N ASN A 152 15.58 10.80 9.10
CA ASN A 152 15.69 9.39 8.70
C ASN A 152 15.32 9.17 7.22
N PHE A 153 14.61 10.11 6.60
CA PHE A 153 14.21 10.10 5.19
C PHE A 153 14.68 11.38 4.49
N GLU A 154 15.05 11.28 3.22
CA GLU A 154 15.25 12.46 2.38
C GLU A 154 13.90 13.12 2.09
N LEU A 155 13.83 14.45 2.21
CA LEU A 155 12.58 15.16 1.95
C LEU A 155 12.36 15.32 0.45
N GLU A 156 11.22 14.81 -0.03
CA GLU A 156 10.79 14.99 -1.41
C GLU A 156 10.59 16.48 -1.74
N PRO A 157 11.00 16.94 -2.94
CA PRO A 157 10.73 18.29 -3.39
C PRO A 157 9.24 18.49 -3.69
N GLU A 158 8.69 19.64 -3.28
CA GLU A 158 7.32 20.02 -3.65
C GLU A 158 7.27 20.42 -5.13
N PRO A 159 6.44 19.76 -5.96
CA PRO A 159 6.33 20.08 -7.38
C PRO A 159 5.70 21.46 -7.57
N ARG A 160 6.33 22.31 -8.40
CA ARG A 160 5.84 23.68 -8.66
C ARG A 160 4.69 23.72 -9.67
N TYR A 161 4.59 22.69 -10.51
CA TYR A 161 3.60 22.49 -11.55
C TYR A 161 3.60 21.02 -11.98
N ASP A 162 2.56 20.61 -12.70
CA ASP A 162 2.46 19.25 -13.22
C ASP A 162 3.69 18.91 -14.07
N PHE A 163 4.31 17.76 -13.78
CA PHE A 163 5.55 17.30 -14.42
C PHE A 163 6.74 18.25 -14.25
N ASP A 164 6.86 18.92 -13.09
CA ASP A 164 8.08 19.64 -12.71
C ASP A 164 9.31 18.72 -12.87
N PRO A 165 10.26 19.04 -13.77
CA PRO A 165 11.38 18.14 -14.10
C PRO A 165 12.26 17.81 -12.89
N VAL A 166 12.32 18.69 -11.88
CA VAL A 166 13.06 18.42 -10.64
C VAL A 166 12.37 17.35 -9.81
N ALA A 167 11.05 17.47 -9.61
CA ALA A 167 10.27 16.49 -8.86
C ALA A 167 10.17 15.15 -9.58
N VAL A 168 10.02 15.17 -10.92
CA VAL A 168 9.99 13.95 -11.74
C VAL A 168 11.32 13.21 -11.66
N ALA A 169 12.46 13.91 -11.78
CA ALA A 169 13.77 13.27 -11.65
C ALA A 169 13.97 12.65 -10.26
N PHE A 170 13.65 13.40 -9.20
CA PHE A 170 13.73 12.90 -7.83
C PHE A 170 12.84 11.67 -7.60
N HIS A 171 11.61 11.69 -8.12
CA HIS A 171 10.67 10.58 -8.00
C HIS A 171 11.20 9.33 -8.71
N ASN A 172 11.76 9.46 -9.92
CA ASN A 172 12.35 8.32 -10.64
C ASN A 172 13.49 7.67 -9.83
N ASP A 173 14.36 8.47 -9.22
CA ASP A 173 15.46 7.96 -8.40
C ASP A 173 14.92 7.30 -7.12
N SER A 174 13.93 7.92 -6.46
CA SER A 174 13.28 7.37 -5.26
C SER A 174 12.56 6.05 -5.52
N GLU A 175 11.89 5.90 -6.66
CA GLU A 175 11.19 4.66 -7.03
C GLU A 175 12.17 3.50 -7.29
N GLU A 176 13.38 3.77 -7.77
CA GLU A 176 14.41 2.73 -7.90
C GLU A 176 14.88 2.24 -6.53
N VAL A 177 15.12 3.15 -5.58
CA VAL A 177 15.46 2.82 -4.19
C VAL A 177 14.35 2.02 -3.52
N ARG A 178 13.09 2.48 -3.66
CA ARG A 178 11.92 1.82 -3.07
C ARG A 178 11.66 0.44 -3.65
N ARG A 179 11.99 0.23 -4.92
CA ARG A 179 11.99 -1.09 -5.55
C ARG A 179 12.98 -2.03 -4.88
N GLN A 180 14.22 -1.58 -4.64
CA GLN A 180 15.23 -2.40 -3.96
C GLN A 180 14.79 -2.81 -2.54
N ILE A 181 14.10 -1.91 -1.82
CA ILE A 181 13.49 -2.20 -0.51
C ILE A 181 12.42 -3.30 -0.65
N LEU A 182 11.48 -3.16 -1.61
CA LEU A 182 10.36 -4.10 -1.77
C LEU A 182 10.81 -5.51 -2.17
N TYR A 183 11.87 -5.62 -2.97
CA TYR A 183 12.45 -6.89 -3.42
C TYR A 183 13.57 -7.40 -2.51
N HIS A 184 13.82 -6.74 -1.37
CA HIS A 184 14.83 -7.18 -0.41
C HIS A 184 14.59 -8.63 0.01
N GLY A 185 15.63 -9.46 -0.09
CA GLY A 185 15.58 -10.88 0.24
C GLY A 185 14.85 -11.75 -0.79
N THR A 186 14.68 -11.31 -2.04
CA THR A 186 14.15 -12.12 -3.15
C THR A 186 15.16 -12.29 -4.28
N ASP A 187 15.10 -13.41 -5.00
CA ASP A 187 15.81 -13.61 -6.28
C ASP A 187 15.06 -13.00 -7.48
N TRP A 188 13.96 -12.28 -7.23
CA TRP A 188 13.07 -11.73 -8.25
C TRP A 188 13.68 -10.47 -8.89
N THR A 189 13.95 -10.56 -10.20
CA THR A 189 14.59 -9.49 -10.98
C THR A 189 13.70 -8.96 -12.11
N THR A 190 12.47 -9.44 -12.24
CA THR A 190 11.58 -9.16 -13.36
C THR A 190 10.43 -8.22 -13.00
N HIS A 191 10.24 -7.23 -13.86
CA HIS A 191 9.27 -6.15 -13.77
C HIS A 191 7.83 -6.66 -13.94
N ARG A 192 6.90 -6.23 -13.09
CA ARG A 192 5.50 -6.08 -13.46
C ARG A 192 5.24 -4.59 -13.63
N THR A 193 5.05 -4.16 -14.87
CA THR A 193 4.64 -2.80 -15.26
C THR A 193 3.18 -2.56 -14.93
#